data_AF-A0A3S4U6T1-F1
#
_entry.id   AF-A0A3S4U6T1-F1
#
_cell.length_a   1.000
_cell.length_b   1.000
_cell.length_c   1.000
_cell.angle_alpha   90.00
_cell.angle_beta   90.00
_cell.angle_gamma   90.00
#
_symmetry.space_group_name_H-M   'P 1'
#
loop_
_entity.id
_entity.type
_entity.pdbx_description
1 polymer ?
#
loop_
_entity_poly.entity_id
_entity_poly.type
_entity_poly.pdbx_seq_one_letter_code
_entity_poly.pdbx_strand_id
1 'polypeptide(L)'
;MNDIVAYRRVPVEAQDIVKFTQKRCPFNHMTVAYQKSAVINCGGYEDLQEDYYLWIKLVAQGQSVANLPDILVYARVGNGMVGRRRGLNQAKAEWRLFKLKYRLGIQNLASGLFIFILRSASRLLPTSLLKAAYNQFLRK
;
A
#
# COMPACT_ATOMS: atom_id res chain seq x y z
N MET A 1 -7.28 12.76 22.76
CA MET A 1 -6.85 11.69 21.82
C MET A 1 -7.18 10.32 22.43
N ASN A 2 -8.45 10.06 22.78
CA ASN A 2 -8.84 8.80 23.44
C ASN A 2 -9.50 7.79 22.48
N ASP A 3 -9.52 8.13 21.19
CA ASP A 3 -10.19 7.45 20.09
C ASP A 3 -9.18 6.91 19.05
N ILE A 4 -7.88 6.87 19.39
CA ILE A 4 -6.85 6.29 18.52
C ILE A 4 -7.00 4.76 18.50
N VAL A 5 -7.39 4.21 17.36
CA VAL A 5 -7.55 2.76 17.15
C VAL A 5 -6.30 2.08 16.59
N ALA A 6 -5.40 2.82 15.93
CA ALA A 6 -4.19 2.27 15.32
C ALA A 6 -3.15 3.35 15.00
N TYR A 7 -1.88 2.94 14.96
CA TYR A 7 -0.77 3.73 14.42
C TYR A 7 -0.26 3.10 13.13
N ARG A 8 -0.09 3.89 12.07
CA ARG A 8 0.57 3.46 10.83
C ARG A 8 2.01 3.96 10.80
N ARG A 9 2.93 3.12 11.26
CA ARG A 9 4.37 3.34 11.14
C ARG A 9 4.88 2.77 9.82
N VAL A 10 5.76 3.51 9.16
CA VAL A 10 6.44 3.12 7.91
C VAL A 10 7.95 3.27 8.10
N PRO A 11 8.78 2.58 7.29
CA PRO A 11 10.24 2.68 7.43
C PRO A 11 10.76 4.08 7.14
N VAL A 12 11.77 4.52 7.89
CA VAL A 12 12.42 5.83 7.78
C VAL A 12 13.46 5.84 6.67
N GLU A 13 14.31 4.80 6.64
CA GLU A 13 15.49 4.72 5.78
C GLU A 13 15.18 4.24 4.36
N ALA A 14 15.91 4.79 3.39
CA ALA A 14 15.70 4.53 1.97
C ALA A 14 15.74 3.02 1.61
N GLN A 15 16.72 2.27 2.16
CA GLN A 15 16.85 0.84 1.89
C GLN A 15 15.64 0.04 2.36
N ASP A 16 15.10 0.42 3.53
CA ASP A 16 13.93 -0.26 4.09
C ASP A 16 12.64 0.19 3.41
N ILE A 17 12.58 1.44 2.95
CA ILE A 17 11.51 1.94 2.07
C ILE A 17 11.45 1.10 0.79
N VAL A 18 12.59 0.83 0.14
CA VAL A 18 12.64 -0.03 -1.07
C VAL A 18 12.10 -1.43 -0.77
N LYS A 19 12.59 -2.09 0.29
CA LYS A 19 12.13 -3.42 0.71
C LYS A 19 10.64 -3.42 1.05
N PHE A 20 10.16 -2.38 1.72
CA PHE A 20 8.77 -2.26 2.12
C PHE A 20 7.85 -2.00 0.93
N THR A 21 8.32 -1.25 -0.07
CA THR A 21 7.61 -0.96 -1.34
C THR A 21 7.23 -2.23 -2.09
N GLN A 22 8.01 -3.31 -1.97
CA GLN A 22 7.66 -4.61 -2.55
C GLN A 22 6.36 -5.17 -1.96
N LYS A 23 6.10 -4.90 -0.68
CA LYS A 23 4.99 -5.49 0.08
C LYS A 23 3.80 -4.55 0.25
N ARG A 24 4.04 -3.26 0.55
CA ARG A 24 3.03 -2.26 0.93
C ARG A 24 3.47 -0.85 0.48
N CYS A 25 2.53 0.09 0.48
CA CYS A 25 2.84 1.50 0.22
C CYS A 25 3.70 2.07 1.37
N PRO A 26 4.93 2.53 1.09
CA PRO A 26 5.89 2.95 2.12
C PRO A 26 5.66 4.36 2.65
N PHE A 27 4.74 5.12 2.06
CA PHE A 27 4.46 6.50 2.45
C PHE A 27 3.02 6.67 2.92
N ASN A 28 2.82 7.63 3.81
CA ASN A 28 1.51 8.14 4.18
C ASN A 28 1.20 9.35 3.30
N HIS A 29 0.40 9.17 2.25
CA HIS A 29 0.20 10.20 1.22
C HIS A 29 -0.10 11.61 1.77
N MET A 30 -0.96 11.72 2.79
CA MET A 30 -1.34 12.99 3.42
C MET A 30 -0.17 13.80 4.02
N THR A 31 0.99 13.18 4.21
CA THR A 31 2.17 13.80 4.83
C THR A 31 3.38 13.83 3.88
N VAL A 32 3.21 13.47 2.61
CA VAL A 32 4.33 13.46 1.65
C VAL A 32 4.52 14.86 1.06
N ALA A 33 5.76 15.34 1.10
CA ALA A 33 6.25 16.40 0.23
C ALA A 33 7.20 15.80 -0.81
N TYR A 34 7.17 16.31 -2.04
CA TYR A 34 8.02 15.84 -3.13
C TYR A 34 8.42 16.97 -4.06
N GLN A 35 9.53 16.77 -4.79
CA GLN A 35 9.91 17.68 -5.87
C GLN A 35 8.98 17.46 -7.07
N LYS A 36 8.38 18.54 -7.58
CA LYS A 36 7.49 18.49 -8.76
C LYS A 36 8.20 17.91 -9.98
N SER A 37 9.45 18.28 -10.21
CA SER A 37 10.28 17.77 -11.31
C SER A 37 10.42 16.25 -11.26
N ALA A 38 10.71 15.68 -10.08
CA ALA A 38 10.83 14.23 -9.91
C ALA A 38 9.52 13.50 -10.26
N VAL A 39 8.37 14.04 -9.82
CA VAL A 39 7.05 13.47 -10.15
C VAL A 39 6.74 13.54 -11.64
N ILE A 40 7.04 14.67 -12.30
CA ILE A 40 6.84 14.80 -13.75
C ILE A 40 7.75 13.83 -14.51
N ASN A 41 9.02 13.72 -14.12
CA ASN A 41 10.00 12.86 -14.77
C ASN A 41 9.67 11.36 -14.65
N CYS A 42 8.88 10.95 -13.64
CA CYS A 42 8.36 9.59 -13.53
C CYS A 42 6.97 9.40 -14.15
N GLY A 43 6.48 10.38 -14.92
CA GLY A 43 5.21 10.33 -15.65
C GLY A 43 3.98 10.74 -14.84
N GLY A 44 4.15 11.34 -13.66
CA GLY A 44 3.05 11.89 -12.86
C GLY A 44 2.09 10.85 -12.28
N TYR A 45 0.94 11.35 -11.82
CA TYR A 45 -0.17 10.54 -11.34
C TYR A 45 -0.90 9.87 -12.52
N GLU A 46 -1.35 8.65 -12.28
CA GLU A 46 -2.17 7.86 -13.21
C GLU A 46 -3.55 7.62 -12.57
N ASP A 47 -4.56 7.37 -13.40
CA ASP A 47 -6.00 7.25 -13.05
C ASP A 47 -6.35 6.01 -12.18
N LEU A 48 -5.36 5.44 -11.47
CA LEU A 48 -5.44 4.15 -10.76
C LEU A 48 -4.60 4.16 -9.47
N GLN A 49 -5.26 3.98 -8.31
CA GLN A 49 -4.61 3.90 -6.97
C GLN A 49 -3.39 4.83 -6.86
N GLU A 50 -3.68 6.10 -7.12
CA GLU A 50 -2.79 7.10 -7.70
C GLU A 50 -1.44 7.19 -6.98
N ASP A 51 -1.49 7.22 -5.64
CA ASP A 51 -0.31 7.44 -4.81
C ASP A 51 0.69 6.30 -4.87
N TYR A 52 0.24 5.06 -4.69
CA TYR A 52 1.18 3.93 -4.58
C TYR A 52 1.87 3.66 -5.91
N TYR A 53 1.15 3.84 -7.01
CA TYR A 53 1.71 3.79 -8.35
C TYR A 53 2.83 4.81 -8.52
N LEU A 54 2.57 6.07 -8.17
CA LEU A 54 3.56 7.13 -8.22
C LEU A 54 4.80 6.81 -7.37
N TRP A 55 4.60 6.35 -6.14
CA TRP A 55 5.70 6.04 -5.22
C TRP A 55 6.56 4.87 -5.69
N ILE A 56 5.96 3.84 -6.28
CA ILE A 56 6.72 2.74 -6.89
C ILE A 56 7.62 3.27 -8.02
N LYS A 57 7.11 4.17 -8.86
CA LYS A 57 7.90 4.76 -9.97
C LYS A 57 9.07 5.60 -9.45
N LEU A 58 8.83 6.45 -8.44
CA LEU A 58 9.89 7.26 -7.82
C LEU A 58 10.97 6.41 -7.15
N VAL A 59 10.56 5.40 -6.39
CA VAL A 59 11.49 4.45 -5.75
C VAL A 59 12.29 3.66 -6.78
N ALA A 60 11.66 3.25 -7.89
CA ALA A 60 12.34 2.53 -8.97
C ALA A 60 13.41 3.38 -9.68
N GLN A 61 13.20 4.70 -9.77
CA GLN A 61 14.16 5.62 -10.39
C GLN A 61 15.35 5.95 -9.47
N GLY A 62 15.43 5.37 -8.27
CA GLY A 62 16.54 5.62 -7.35
C GLY A 62 16.53 7.04 -6.76
N GLN A 63 15.38 7.72 -6.76
CA GLN A 63 15.24 9.03 -6.13
C GLN A 63 15.52 8.93 -4.63
N SER A 64 16.15 9.96 -4.06
CA SER A 64 16.34 10.04 -2.60
C SER A 64 14.99 10.12 -1.91
N VAL A 65 14.72 9.15 -1.02
CA VAL A 65 13.45 9.04 -0.29
C VAL A 65 13.72 8.77 1.19
N ALA A 66 12.89 9.36 2.04
CA ALA A 66 12.89 9.15 3.48
C ALA A 66 11.49 9.40 4.06
N ASN A 67 11.21 8.83 5.23
CA ASN A 67 10.05 9.23 6.06
C ASN A 67 10.56 9.88 7.35
N LEU A 68 9.81 10.83 7.89
CA LEU A 68 10.06 11.36 9.23
C LEU A 68 9.57 10.35 10.30
N PRO A 69 10.26 10.20 11.44
CA PRO A 69 9.83 9.32 12.52
C PRO A 69 8.62 9.86 13.28
N ASP A 70 8.34 11.16 13.14
CA ASP A 70 7.29 11.90 13.81
C ASP A 70 5.88 11.56 13.30
N ILE A 71 4.90 11.73 14.17
CA ILE A 71 3.49 11.62 13.80
C ILE A 71 3.02 12.99 13.30
N LEU A 72 2.84 13.09 11.99
CA LEU A 72 2.50 14.36 11.32
C LEU A 72 1.00 14.51 11.02
N VAL A 73 0.21 13.45 11.19
CA VAL A 73 -1.22 13.48 10.86
C VAL A 73 -2.06 12.66 11.82
N TYR A 74 -3.17 13.26 12.25
CA TYR A 74 -4.27 12.58 12.91
C TYR A 74 -5.41 12.39 11.89
N ALA A 75 -5.68 11.14 11.49
CA ALA A 75 -6.61 10.84 10.42
C ALA A 75 -7.82 10.05 10.91
N ARG A 76 -9.02 10.45 10.44
CA ARG A 76 -10.25 9.73 10.71
C ARG A 76 -10.33 8.46 9.85
N VAL A 77 -10.61 7.34 10.47
CA VAL A 77 -10.82 6.04 9.80
C VAL A 77 -12.26 5.58 10.03
N GLY A 78 -12.97 5.15 8.97
CA GLY A 78 -14.39 4.79 9.08
C GLY A 78 -15.12 4.69 7.74
N ASN A 79 -16.45 4.58 7.76
CA ASN A 79 -17.35 4.61 6.59
C ASN A 79 -17.01 3.61 5.47
N GLY A 80 -16.96 2.32 5.79
CA GLY A 80 -16.82 1.28 4.77
C GLY A 80 -15.44 1.19 4.12
N MET A 81 -14.39 1.77 4.73
CA MET A 81 -13.00 1.69 4.24
C MET A 81 -12.55 0.24 3.95
N VAL A 82 -12.96 -0.73 4.78
CA VAL A 82 -12.66 -2.15 4.57
C VAL A 82 -13.41 -2.69 3.34
N GLY A 83 -14.68 -2.35 3.18
CA GLY A 83 -15.50 -2.77 2.03
C GLY A 83 -14.98 -2.23 0.71
N ARG A 84 -14.55 -0.96 0.67
CA ARG A 84 -13.94 -0.31 -0.52
C ARG A 84 -12.63 -0.99 -0.97
N ARG A 85 -11.99 -1.75 -0.08
CA ARG A 85 -10.73 -2.45 -0.37
C ARG A 85 -10.93 -3.93 -0.65
N ARG A 86 -12.06 -4.31 -1.25
CA ARG A 86 -12.40 -5.69 -1.62
C ARG A 86 -12.95 -5.83 -3.03
N GLY A 87 -13.09 -7.08 -3.48
CA GLY A 87 -13.69 -7.45 -4.76
C GLY A 87 -12.69 -7.54 -5.91
N LEU A 88 -13.21 -7.95 -7.07
CA LEU A 88 -12.42 -8.23 -8.27
C LEU A 88 -11.64 -7.01 -8.77
N ASN A 89 -12.21 -5.80 -8.68
CA ASN A 89 -11.52 -4.58 -9.08
C ASN A 89 -10.24 -4.34 -8.26
N GLN A 90 -10.27 -4.66 -6.96
CA GLN A 90 -9.09 -4.55 -6.11
C GLN A 90 -8.07 -5.64 -6.44
N ALA A 91 -8.48 -6.88 -6.71
CA ALA A 91 -7.55 -7.91 -7.18
C ALA A 91 -6.89 -7.55 -8.53
N LYS A 92 -7.64 -6.95 -9.46
CA LYS A 92 -7.08 -6.39 -10.71
C LYS A 92 -6.05 -5.29 -10.43
N ALA A 93 -6.31 -4.41 -9.45
CA ALA A 93 -5.35 -3.40 -9.03
C ALA A 93 -4.07 -4.02 -8.43
N GLU A 94 -4.19 -5.06 -7.60
CA GLU A 94 -3.04 -5.80 -7.07
C GLU A 94 -2.21 -6.47 -8.18
N TRP A 95 -2.84 -7.01 -9.22
CA TRP A 95 -2.16 -7.56 -10.39
C TRP A 95 -1.36 -6.50 -11.15
N ARG A 96 -1.98 -5.32 -11.35
CA ARG A 96 -1.33 -4.18 -12.00
C ARG A 96 -0.11 -3.70 -11.20
N LEU A 97 -0.23 -3.58 -9.87
CA LEU A 97 0.88 -3.24 -8.98
C LEU A 97 2.02 -4.27 -9.07
N PHE A 98 1.69 -5.57 -9.12
CA PHE A 98 2.68 -6.62 -9.32
C PHE A 98 3.43 -6.45 -10.65
N LYS A 99 2.72 -6.29 -11.77
CA LYS A 99 3.34 -6.06 -13.07
C LYS A 99 4.23 -4.82 -13.09
N LEU A 100 3.79 -3.74 -12.44
CA LEU A 100 4.59 -2.52 -12.33
C LEU A 100 5.92 -2.78 -11.61
N LYS A 101 5.86 -3.37 -10.41
CA LYS A 101 7.06 -3.66 -9.59
C LYS A 101 8.02 -4.62 -10.30
N TYR A 102 7.48 -5.61 -11.00
CA TYR A 102 8.28 -6.56 -11.78
C TYR A 102 8.97 -5.86 -12.96
N ARG A 103 8.21 -5.10 -13.77
CA ARG A 103 8.74 -4.35 -14.92
C ARG A 103 9.83 -3.37 -14.52
N LEU A 104 9.68 -2.73 -13.36
CA LEU A 104 10.63 -1.73 -12.84
C LEU A 104 11.79 -2.35 -12.04
N GLY A 105 11.90 -3.69 -11.96
CA GLY A 105 13.01 -4.35 -11.27
C GLY A 105 13.02 -4.23 -9.75
N ILE A 106 11.97 -3.65 -9.13
CA ILE A 106 11.86 -3.52 -7.67
C ILE A 106 11.71 -4.90 -7.00
N GLN A 107 11.07 -5.83 -7.69
CA GLN A 107 10.72 -7.13 -7.14
C GLN A 107 10.86 -8.24 -8.19
N ASN A 108 11.47 -9.37 -7.80
CA ASN A 108 11.58 -10.54 -8.68
C ASN A 108 10.22 -11.24 -8.87
N LEU A 109 10.14 -12.11 -9.88
CA LEU A 109 8.89 -12.78 -10.28
C LEU A 109 8.29 -13.63 -9.16
N ALA A 110 9.09 -14.50 -8.54
CA ALA A 110 8.62 -15.45 -7.53
C ALA A 110 8.07 -14.74 -6.27
N SER A 111 8.85 -13.82 -5.68
CA SER A 111 8.40 -13.04 -4.52
C SER A 111 7.23 -12.12 -4.87
N GLY A 112 7.22 -11.56 -6.09
CA GLY A 112 6.14 -10.71 -6.58
C GLY A 112 4.81 -11.46 -6.69
N LEU A 113 4.83 -12.66 -7.27
CA LEU A 113 3.65 -13.52 -7.37
C LEU A 113 3.15 -13.96 -6.00
N PHE A 114 4.05 -14.35 -5.08
CA PHE A 114 3.68 -14.70 -3.71
C PHE A 114 2.95 -13.56 -3.00
N ILE A 115 3.49 -12.33 -3.06
CA ILE A 115 2.86 -11.15 -2.47
C ILE A 115 1.54 -10.80 -3.17
N PHE A 116 1.47 -10.93 -4.49
CA PHE A 116 0.24 -10.73 -5.25
C PHE A 116 -0.87 -11.70 -4.80
N ILE A 117 -0.58 -12.99 -4.68
CA ILE A 117 -1.54 -14.00 -4.25
C ILE A 117 -2.05 -13.67 -2.85
N LEU A 118 -1.14 -13.41 -1.90
CA LEU A 118 -1.50 -13.10 -0.52
C LEU A 118 -2.39 -11.86 -0.43
N ARG A 119 -2.04 -10.79 -1.16
CA ARG A 119 -2.84 -9.56 -1.19
C ARG A 119 -4.18 -9.79 -1.87
N SER A 120 -4.21 -10.39 -3.04
CA SER A 120 -5.44 -10.65 -3.80
C SER A 120 -6.41 -11.55 -3.05
N ALA A 121 -5.93 -12.60 -2.38
CA ALA A 121 -6.75 -13.45 -1.52
C ALA A 121 -7.48 -12.62 -0.44
N SER A 122 -6.76 -11.72 0.24
CA SER A 122 -7.37 -10.85 1.25
C SER A 122 -8.44 -9.89 0.69
N ARG A 123 -8.31 -9.48 -0.58
CA ARG A 123 -9.26 -8.63 -1.31
C ARG A 123 -10.51 -9.39 -1.73
N LEU A 124 -10.38 -10.66 -2.08
CA LEU A 124 -11.47 -11.49 -2.61
C LEU A 124 -12.26 -12.22 -1.53
N LEU A 125 -11.65 -12.50 -0.38
CA LEU A 125 -12.37 -13.12 0.74
C LEU A 125 -13.62 -12.29 1.10
N PRO A 126 -14.82 -12.89 1.24
CA PRO A 126 -16.01 -12.16 1.64
C PRO A 126 -15.91 -11.68 3.11
N THR A 127 -16.54 -10.55 3.45
CA THR A 127 -16.55 -10.00 4.84
C THR A 127 -17.36 -10.89 5.76
N SER A 128 -18.37 -11.54 5.19
CA SER A 128 -19.23 -12.53 5.83
C SER A 128 -18.43 -13.72 6.37
N LEU A 129 -17.46 -14.23 5.61
CA LEU A 129 -16.66 -15.39 6.02
C LEU A 129 -15.72 -15.06 7.20
N LEU A 130 -15.12 -13.87 7.18
CA LEU A 130 -14.29 -13.39 8.30
C LEU A 130 -15.13 -13.10 9.54
N LYS A 131 -16.32 -12.49 9.40
CA LYS A 131 -17.26 -12.31 10.51
C LYS A 131 -17.77 -13.63 11.07
N ALA A 132 -18.04 -14.62 10.22
CA ALA A 132 -18.46 -15.95 10.64
C ALA A 132 -17.35 -16.67 11.43
N ALA A 133 -16.11 -16.64 10.94
CA ALA A 133 -14.96 -17.18 11.68
C ALA A 133 -14.77 -16.45 13.02
N TYR A 134 -14.87 -15.11 13.04
CA TYR A 134 -14.73 -14.33 14.28
C TYR A 134 -15.82 -14.69 15.30
N ASN A 135 -17.09 -14.80 14.86
CA ASN A 135 -18.20 -15.16 15.73
C ASN A 135 -18.18 -16.62 16.23
N GLN A 136 -17.55 -17.54 15.49
CA GLN A 136 -17.47 -18.95 15.84
C GLN A 136 -16.29 -19.27 16.78
N PHE A 137 -15.22 -18.46 16.76
CA PHE A 137 -14.04 -18.65 17.61
C PHE A 137 -14.02 -17.75 18.88
N LEU A 138 -14.77 -16.64 18.92
CA LEU A 138 -14.87 -15.75 20.11
C LEU A 138 -16.15 -15.92 20.93
N ARG A 139 -17.03 -16.85 20.56
CA ARG A 139 -18.09 -17.38 21.45
C ARG A 139 -17.62 -18.70 22.05
N LYS A 140 -16.68 -18.61 22.99
CA LYS A 140 -16.57 -19.52 24.13
C LYS A 140 -16.53 -18.66 25.38
#